data_AF-A0AAV5NTT9-F1
#
_entry.id   AF-A0AAV5NTT9-F1
#
_cell.length_a   1.000
_cell.length_b   1.000
_cell.length_c   1.000
_cell.angle_alpha   90.00
_cell.angle_beta   90.00
_cell.angle_gamma   90.00
#
_symmetry.space_group_name_H-M   'P 1'
#
loop_
_entity.id
_entity.type
_entity.pdbx_description
1 polymer ?
#
loop_
_entity_poly.entity_id
_entity_poly.type
_entity_poly.pdbx_seq_one_letter_code
_entity_poly.pdbx_strand_id
1 'polypeptide(L)'
;MDKIFISQLVDSDRSSVFDLLQNEQTMRFLGPRRPLTNAEAEIWFANEQQAETRFAFRSIETNEIVGFCGVTQLDGELDFGYFIRQKFWGKG
;
A
#
# COMPACT_ATOMS: atom_id res chain seq x y z
N MET A 1 2.55 -23.51 0.89
CA MET A 1 1.30 -23.19 0.16
C MET A 1 1.18 -21.69 0.21
N ASP A 2 1.28 -21.04 -0.95
CA ASP A 2 1.30 -19.58 -1.03
C ASP A 2 -0.08 -19.04 -0.64
N LYS A 3 -0.10 -17.96 0.16
CA LYS A 3 -1.34 -17.29 0.59
C LYS A 3 -1.53 -15.93 -0.07
N ILE A 4 -0.46 -15.40 -0.65
CA ILE A 4 -0.48 -14.12 -1.35
C ILE A 4 0.24 -14.21 -2.69
N PHE A 5 -0.11 -13.33 -3.61
CA PHE A 5 0.63 -13.08 -4.84
C PHE A 5 0.90 -11.58 -5.01
N ILE A 6 1.90 -11.25 -5.84
CA ILE A 6 2.30 -9.87 -6.13
C ILE A 6 1.75 -9.45 -7.49
N SER A 7 1.25 -8.23 -7.59
CA SER A 7 0.66 -7.69 -8.82
C SER A 7 0.77 -6.16 -8.86
N GLN A 8 0.35 -5.55 -9.96
CA GLN A 8 0.17 -4.11 -10.05
C GLN A 8 -1.09 -3.64 -9.31
N LEU A 9 -1.10 -2.35 -8.93
CA LEU A 9 -2.32 -1.68 -8.47
C LEU A 9 -3.28 -1.47 -9.65
N VAL A 10 -4.57 -1.65 -9.39
CA VAL A 10 -5.65 -1.41 -10.37
C VAL A 10 -6.75 -0.56 -9.74
N ASP A 11 -7.59 0.07 -10.55
CA ASP A 11 -8.60 1.03 -10.06
C ASP A 11 -9.55 0.46 -9.00
N SER A 12 -9.88 -0.83 -9.07
CA SER A 12 -10.74 -1.49 -8.09
C SER A 12 -10.14 -1.53 -6.67
N ASP A 13 -8.84 -1.30 -6.54
CA ASP A 13 -8.14 -1.33 -5.26
C ASP A 13 -8.26 -0.03 -4.47
N ARG A 14 -8.68 1.06 -5.14
CA ARG A 14 -8.71 2.42 -4.60
C ARG A 14 -9.30 2.48 -3.19
N SER A 15 -10.48 1.90 -3.00
CA SER A 15 -11.15 1.88 -1.70
C SER A 15 -10.32 1.17 -0.61
N SER A 16 -9.69 0.03 -0.94
CA SER A 16 -8.84 -0.71 0.00
C SER A 16 -7.52 0.00 0.31
N VAL A 17 -6.96 0.73 -0.66
CA VAL A 17 -5.78 1.56 -0.45
C VAL A 17 -6.10 2.77 0.42
N PHE A 18 -7.24 3.42 0.19
CA PHE A 18 -7.68 4.56 0.99
C PHE A 18 -7.92 4.15 2.44
N ASP A 19 -8.57 3.01 2.66
CA ASP A 19 -8.72 2.40 3.98
C ASP A 19 -7.37 2.26 4.71
N LEU A 20 -6.28 1.90 4.00
CA LEU A 20 -4.94 1.89 4.58
C LEU A 20 -4.42 3.31 4.88
N LEU A 21 -4.42 4.18 3.87
CA LEU A 21 -3.79 5.50 3.91
C LEU A 21 -4.50 6.48 4.85
N GLN A 22 -5.74 6.17 5.25
CA GLN A 22 -6.54 6.97 6.18
C GLN A 22 -6.64 6.31 7.56
N ASN A 23 -6.06 5.13 7.74
CA ASN A 23 -6.03 4.44 9.02
C ASN A 23 -4.90 4.98 9.91
N GLU A 24 -5.26 5.55 11.06
CA GLU A 24 -4.31 6.16 12.01
C GLU A 24 -3.27 5.17 12.52
N GLN A 25 -3.68 3.94 12.84
CA GLN A 25 -2.76 2.92 13.37
C GLN A 25 -1.70 2.52 12.35
N THR A 26 -2.08 2.47 11.07
CA THR A 26 -1.15 2.14 9.99
C THR A 26 -0.27 3.34 9.67
N MET A 27 -0.86 4.52 9.49
CA MET A 27 -0.16 5.72 9.06
C MET A 27 0.76 6.35 10.11
N ARG A 28 0.66 5.98 11.40
CA ARG A 28 1.60 6.48 12.43
C ARG A 28 3.08 6.17 12.12
N PHE A 29 3.34 5.17 11.27
CA PHE A 29 4.67 4.78 10.84
C PHE A 29 5.06 5.36 9.47
N LEU A 30 4.10 5.91 8.71
CA LEU A 30 4.24 6.17 7.27
C LEU A 30 4.14 7.66 6.97
N GLY A 31 4.86 8.11 5.95
CA GLY A 31 4.74 9.46 5.39
C GLY A 31 4.64 10.55 6.48
N PRO A 32 3.54 11.33 6.52
CA PRO A 32 3.38 12.45 7.46
C PRO A 32 3.04 12.02 8.90
N ARG A 33 3.07 10.73 9.24
CA ARG A 33 2.72 10.17 10.55
C ARG A 33 1.30 10.50 11.02
N ARG A 34 0.39 10.67 10.07
CA ARG A 34 -1.05 10.88 10.27
C ARG A 34 -1.83 10.27 9.10
N PRO A 35 -3.13 9.97 9.29
CA PRO A 35 -4.05 9.71 8.18
C PRO A 35 -3.92 10.77 7.07
N LEU A 36 -3.92 10.29 5.83
CA LEU A 36 -4.09 11.15 4.67
C LEU A 36 -5.55 11.63 4.58
N THR A 37 -5.76 12.79 3.98
CA THR A 37 -7.07 13.24 3.54
C THR A 37 -7.49 12.48 2.27
N ASN A 38 -8.76 12.58 1.86
CA ASN A 38 -9.23 12.02 0.59
C ASN A 38 -8.42 12.55 -0.60
N ALA A 39 -8.12 13.85 -0.63
CA ALA A 39 -7.35 14.45 -1.72
C ALA A 39 -5.90 13.95 -1.75
N GLU A 40 -5.25 13.82 -0.59
CA GLU A 40 -3.88 13.29 -0.50
C GLU A 40 -3.82 11.81 -0.90
N ALA A 41 -4.80 10.99 -0.47
CA ALA A 41 -4.90 9.59 -0.84
C ALA A 41 -5.16 9.40 -2.33
N GLU A 42 -5.98 10.26 -2.93
CA GLU A 42 -6.25 10.27 -4.39
C GLU A 42 -5.00 10.57 -5.20
N ILE A 43 -4.26 11.62 -4.82
CA ILE A 43 -2.99 11.98 -5.47
C ILE A 43 -1.99 10.83 -5.33
N TRP A 44 -1.87 10.26 -4.14
CA TRP A 44 -0.99 9.11 -3.90
C TRP A 44 -1.36 7.94 -4.80
N PHE A 45 -2.64 7.55 -4.84
CA PHE A 45 -3.11 6.41 -5.61
C PHE A 45 -2.88 6.58 -7.11
N ALA A 46 -3.21 7.76 -7.66
CA ALA A 46 -3.01 8.04 -9.07
C ALA A 46 -1.53 7.97 -9.50
N ASN A 47 -0.62 8.46 -8.66
CA ASN A 47 0.82 8.40 -8.92
C ASN A 47 1.34 6.95 -8.86
N GLU A 48 0.94 6.23 -7.82
CA GLU A 48 1.50 4.92 -7.48
C GLU A 48 0.92 3.78 -8.33
N GLN A 49 -0.25 3.99 -8.92
CA GLN A 49 -0.81 3.09 -9.94
C GLN A 49 0.02 3.09 -11.24
N GLN A 50 0.78 4.15 -11.51
CA GLN A 50 1.64 4.27 -12.69
C GLN A 50 3.11 3.96 -12.37
N ALA A 51 3.46 3.73 -11.11
CA ALA A 51 4.83 3.53 -10.68
C ALA A 51 5.31 2.11 -11.00
N GLU A 52 6.39 1.98 -11.77
CA GLU A 52 7.00 0.70 -12.12
C GLU A 52 7.56 -0.06 -10.89
N THR A 53 7.82 0.67 -9.81
CA THR A 53 8.42 0.15 -8.58
C THR A 53 7.40 -0.10 -7.47
N ARG A 54 6.10 0.02 -7.72
CA ARG A 54 5.04 -0.22 -6.74
C ARG A 54 4.24 -1.46 -7.07
N PHE A 55 4.04 -2.31 -6.06
CA PHE A 55 3.31 -3.56 -6.21
C PHE A 55 2.36 -3.80 -5.04
N ALA A 56 1.24 -4.46 -5.34
CA ALA A 56 0.25 -4.90 -4.36
C ALA A 56 0.49 -6.35 -3.93
N PHE A 57 0.42 -6.60 -2.63
CA PHE A 57 0.22 -7.93 -2.07
C PHE A 57 -1.27 -8.27 -2.08
N ARG A 58 -1.65 -9.38 -2.70
CA ARG A 58 -3.03 -9.83 -2.80
C ARG A 58 -3.23 -11.19 -2.17
N SER A 59 -4.33 -11.35 -1.45
CA SER A 59 -4.81 -12.66 -1.01
C SER A 59 -5.17 -13.52 -2.22
N ILE A 60 -4.67 -14.75 -2.29
CA ILE A 60 -5.04 -15.69 -3.36
C ILE A 60 -6.51 -16.09 -3.26
N GLU A 61 -7.05 -16.22 -2.05
CA GLU A 61 -8.41 -16.69 -1.80
C GLU A 61 -9.46 -15.65 -2.18
N THR A 62 -9.21 -14.39 -1.85
CA THR A 62 -10.21 -13.30 -1.96
C THR A 62 -9.87 -12.28 -3.04
N ASN A 63 -8.67 -12.36 -3.63
CA ASN A 63 -8.08 -11.34 -4.50
C ASN A 63 -7.97 -9.94 -3.86
N GLU A 64 -8.20 -9.85 -2.55
CA GLU A 64 -8.19 -8.59 -1.83
C GLU A 64 -6.76 -8.11 -1.60
N ILE A 65 -6.54 -6.80 -1.72
CA ILE A 65 -5.27 -6.20 -1.29
C ILE A 65 -5.07 -6.40 0.20
N VAL A 66 -3.95 -7.03 0.52
CA VAL A 66 -3.39 -7.19 1.86
C VAL A 66 -2.54 -5.96 2.22
N GLY A 67 -1.81 -5.43 1.25
CA GLY A 67 -0.91 -4.30 1.39
C GLY A 67 -0.20 -4.01 0.08
N PHE A 68 0.82 -3.17 0.14
CA PHE A 68 1.65 -2.86 -1.02
C PHE A 68 3.09 -2.63 -0.60
N CYS A 69 4.02 -2.84 -1.52
CA CYS A 69 5.44 -2.61 -1.36
C CYS A 69 6.00 -1.86 -2.56
N GLY A 70 7.13 -1.21 -2.37
CA GLY A 70 7.85 -0.65 -3.50
C GLY A 70 9.17 -0.02 -3.11
N VAL A 71 9.89 0.42 -4.14
CA VAL A 71 11.20 1.06 -3.98
C VAL A 71 11.06 2.54 -4.33
N THR A 72 11.56 3.40 -3.44
CA THR A 72 11.67 4.84 -3.67
C THR A 72 13.12 5.27 -3.51
N GLN A 73 13.52 6.34 -4.18
CA GLN A 73 14.84 6.94 -3.94
C GLN A 73 14.73 7.95 -2.79
N LEU A 74 15.56 7.80 -1.76
CA LEU A 74 15.68 8.71 -0.61
C LEU A 74 17.16 9.02 -0.40
N ASP A 75 17.51 10.31 -0.38
CA ASP A 75 18.89 10.78 -0.21
C ASP A 75 19.92 10.13 -1.15
N GLY A 76 19.48 9.80 -2.36
CA GLY A 76 20.31 9.15 -3.39
C GLY A 76 20.37 7.63 -3.30
N GLU A 77 19.86 7.04 -2.22
CA GLU A 77 19.79 5.59 -2.01
C GLU A 77 18.42 5.01 -2.35
N LEU A 78 18.40 3.74 -2.74
CA LEU A 78 17.14 3.01 -2.95
C LEU A 78 16.65 2.48 -1.61
N ASP A 79 15.49 2.97 -1.19
CA ASP A 79 14.81 2.52 0.02
C ASP A 79 13.61 1.64 -0.36
N PHE A 80 13.51 0.49 0.31
CA PHE A 80 12.39 -0.43 0.14
C PHE A 80 11.39 -0.24 1.27
N GLY A 81 10.17 0.13 0.91
CA GLY A 81 9.05 0.29 1.84
C GLY A 81 7.94 -0.71 1.56
N TYR A 82 7.28 -1.17 2.62
CA TYR A 82 6.06 -1.95 2.51
C TYR A 82 5.07 -1.59 3.61
N PHE A 83 3.79 -1.72 3.29
CA PHE A 83 2.70 -1.34 4.17
C PHE A 83 1.58 -2.36 4.05
N ILE A 84 1.09 -2.82 5.20
CA ILE A 84 0.05 -3.83 5.29
C ILE A 84 -1.18 -3.20 5.93
N ARG A 85 -2.37 -3.49 5.40
CA ARG A 85 -3.63 -3.04 5.99
C ARG A 85 -3.78 -3.67 7.38
N GLN A 86 -4.21 -2.85 8.35
CA GLN A 86 -4.26 -3.24 9.75
C GLN A 86 -4.96 -4.58 10.01
N LYS A 87 -6.05 -4.87 9.29
CA LYS A 87 -6.83 -6.12 9.43
C LYS A 87 -6.06 -7.41 9.09
N PHE A 88 -4.89 -7.30 8.46
CA PHE A 88 -4.04 -8.43 8.10
C PHE A 88 -2.76 -8.54 8.94
N TRP A 89 -2.57 -7.68 9.95
CA TRP A 89 -1.38 -7.73 10.80
C TRP A 89 -1.30 -9.03 11.62
N GLY A 90 -0.07 -9.43 11.98
CA GLY A 90 0.20 -10.61 12.81
C GLY A 90 0.09 -11.95 12.08
N LYS A 91 0.19 -11.95 10.73
CA LYS A 91 -0.03 -13.14 9.88
C LYS A 91 1.22 -13.60 9.11
N GLY A 92 2.39 -13.04 9.39
CA GLY A 92 3.66 -13.26 8.68
C GLY A 92 4.25 -11.93 8.25
#